data_AF-A0A258ISD1-F1
#
_entry.id   AF-A0A258ISD1-F1
#
_cell.length_a   1.000
_cell.length_b   1.000
_cell.length_c   1.000
_cell.angle_alpha   90.00
_cell.angle_beta   90.00
_cell.angle_gamma   90.00
#
_symmetry.space_group_name_H-M   'P 1'
#
loop_
_entity.id
_entity.type
_entity.pdbx_description
1 polymer ?
#
loop_
_entity_poly.entity_id
_entity_poly.type
_entity_poly.pdbx_seq_one_letter_code
_entity_poly.pdbx_strand_id
1 'polypeptide(L)'
;MATETHGTVETTGAPEAHGGGGLPQLQFEHWGGQIVWLLLIFAVLYVVLSKGLLPRVSGAIETRGAKIAGDIADARRLKDEAEVQARAAAAEVAEARASAQRTAADAKAKASASAAERQAKEEAVLAEKLAAAEAGIQAARDQAMSHVAAVAQDTASAIVEKLTGKTASAAELKAALA
;
A
#
# COMPACT_ATOMS: atom_id res chain seq x y z
N MET A 1 -85.46 51.37 63.58
CA MET A 1 -84.67 50.30 62.93
C MET A 1 -83.25 50.84 62.83
N ALA A 2 -82.39 50.47 63.77
CA ALA A 2 -80.99 50.83 63.81
C ALA A 2 -80.18 49.80 63.00
N THR A 3 -79.17 50.25 62.26
CA THR A 3 -77.84 49.62 62.17
C THR A 3 -76.85 50.64 61.60
N GLU A 4 -76.25 51.38 62.54
CA GLU A 4 -74.84 51.81 62.67
C GLU A 4 -74.07 52.33 61.43
N THR A 5 -73.98 53.66 61.40
CA THR A 5 -72.99 54.52 60.76
C THR A 5 -71.68 54.58 61.56
N HIS A 6 -70.53 54.42 60.91
CA HIS A 6 -69.26 54.99 61.37
C HIS A 6 -68.52 55.61 60.18
N GLY A 7 -68.82 56.89 59.93
CA GLY A 7 -67.95 57.78 59.15
C GLY A 7 -66.82 58.25 60.05
N THR A 8 -65.58 58.03 59.64
CA THR A 8 -64.42 58.52 60.37
C THR A 8 -64.17 59.97 59.98
N VAL A 9 -64.32 60.81 60.98
CA VAL A 9 -64.13 62.26 61.02
C VAL A 9 -62.70 62.63 60.66
N GLU A 10 -62.53 63.46 59.64
CA GLU A 10 -61.31 64.26 59.45
C GLU A 10 -61.28 65.35 60.52
N THR A 11 -60.31 65.25 61.45
CA THR A 11 -59.95 66.34 62.35
C THR A 11 -58.72 67.04 61.80
N THR A 12 -58.90 68.29 61.40
CA THR A 12 -57.82 69.18 60.97
C THR A 12 -57.09 69.70 62.20
N GLY A 13 -55.89 69.17 62.46
CA GLY A 13 -54.90 69.76 63.36
C GLY A 13 -53.95 70.66 62.58
N ALA A 14 -53.64 71.85 63.14
CA ALA A 14 -52.77 72.86 62.55
C ALA A 14 -51.37 72.31 62.18
N PRO A 15 -50.70 72.87 61.15
CA PRO A 15 -49.38 72.41 60.73
C PRO A 15 -48.33 72.80 61.77
N GLU A 16 -47.75 71.82 62.45
CA GLU A 16 -46.53 72.05 63.23
C GLU A 16 -45.35 72.25 62.27
N ALA A 17 -44.75 73.44 62.34
CA ALA A 17 -43.52 73.77 61.67
C ALA A 17 -42.35 73.07 62.36
N HIS A 18 -41.88 71.96 61.78
CA HIS A 18 -40.52 71.46 62.00
C HIS A 18 -39.59 72.00 60.90
N GLY A 19 -38.45 72.52 61.36
CA GLY A 19 -37.53 73.40 60.64
C GLY A 19 -36.89 72.85 59.37
N GLY A 20 -36.36 73.78 58.58
CA GLY A 20 -35.88 73.57 57.22
C GLY A 20 -34.73 72.56 57.08
N GLY A 21 -34.74 71.85 55.96
CA GLY A 21 -33.64 70.95 55.60
C GLY A 21 -33.95 70.02 54.43
N GLY A 22 -34.12 70.57 53.23
CA GLY A 22 -34.05 69.84 51.94
C GLY A 22 -35.00 68.64 51.75
N LEU A 23 -34.94 68.00 50.58
CA LEU A 23 -35.62 66.72 50.38
C LEU A 23 -35.05 65.70 51.39
N PRO A 24 -35.86 64.95 52.15
CA PRO A 24 -35.39 64.03 53.19
C PRO A 24 -34.42 62.94 52.67
N GLN A 25 -34.44 62.65 51.37
CA GLN A 25 -33.51 61.74 50.69
C GLN A 25 -32.09 62.32 50.44
N LEU A 26 -31.89 63.64 50.63
CA LEU A 26 -30.63 64.35 50.43
C LEU A 26 -29.98 64.78 51.75
N GLN A 27 -30.48 64.29 52.89
CA GLN A 27 -29.86 64.50 54.19
C GLN A 27 -28.67 63.54 54.34
N PHE A 28 -27.45 64.09 54.19
CA PHE A 28 -26.18 63.35 54.19
C PHE A 28 -25.80 62.71 55.54
N GLU A 29 -26.59 62.94 56.59
CA GLU A 29 -26.32 62.50 57.95
C GLU A 29 -26.24 60.97 58.12
N HIS A 30 -26.97 60.21 57.29
CA HIS A 30 -26.94 58.73 57.30
C HIS A 30 -26.09 58.11 56.17
N TRP A 31 -25.54 58.92 55.27
CA TRP A 31 -24.77 58.43 54.11
C TRP A 31 -23.46 57.78 54.52
N GLY A 32 -22.79 58.29 55.57
CA GLY A 32 -21.55 57.71 56.08
C GLY A 32 -21.71 56.26 56.54
N GLY A 33 -22.75 55.98 57.34
CA GLY A 33 -23.06 54.62 57.81
C GLY A 33 -23.44 53.67 56.66
N GLN A 34 -24.24 54.15 55.71
CA GLN A 34 -24.63 53.37 54.53
C GLN A 34 -23.43 53.02 53.64
N ILE A 35 -22.50 53.96 53.43
CA ILE A 35 -21.28 53.73 52.66
C ILE A 35 -20.38 52.71 53.36
N VAL A 36 -20.18 52.82 54.68
CA VAL A 36 -19.38 51.86 55.45
C VAL A 36 -19.97 50.46 55.37
N TRP A 37 -21.30 50.33 55.51
CA TRP A 37 -21.97 49.04 55.38
C TRP A 37 -21.89 48.48 53.96
N LEU A 38 -22.05 49.33 52.94
CA LEU A 38 -21.93 48.96 51.53
C LEU A 38 -20.52 48.48 51.20
N LEU A 39 -19.49 49.15 51.72
CA LEU A 39 -18.10 48.71 51.59
C LEU A 39 -17.85 47.37 52.29
N LEU A 40 -18.46 47.14 53.45
CA LEU A 40 -18.35 45.88 54.17
C LEU A 40 -18.94 44.71 53.37
N ILE A 41 -20.19 44.84 52.89
CA ILE A 41 -20.80 43.80 52.06
C ILE A 41 -20.07 43.62 50.72
N PHE A 42 -19.59 44.71 50.13
CA PHE A 42 -18.83 44.67 48.89
C PHE A 42 -17.50 43.94 49.07
N ALA A 43 -16.78 44.21 50.17
CA ALA A 43 -15.55 43.50 50.51
C ALA A 43 -15.80 42.00 50.72
N VAL A 44 -16.85 41.63 51.44
CA VAL A 44 -17.24 40.22 51.61
C VAL A 44 -17.56 39.57 50.26
N LEU A 45 -18.39 40.21 49.44
CA LEU A 45 -18.73 39.72 48.10
C LEU A 45 -17.49 39.58 47.22
N TYR A 46 -16.59 40.56 47.25
CA TYR A 46 -15.33 40.55 46.50
C TYR A 46 -14.44 39.37 46.90
N VAL A 47 -14.34 39.06 48.20
CA VAL A 47 -13.57 37.89 48.68
C VAL A 47 -14.20 36.59 48.21
N VAL A 48 -15.52 36.46 48.24
CA VAL A 48 -16.24 35.27 47.76
C VAL A 48 -16.04 35.06 46.25
N LEU A 49 -16.15 36.13 45.46
CA LEU A 49 -15.93 36.05 44.01
C LEU A 49 -14.46 35.74 43.68
N SER A 50 -13.52 36.44 44.30
CA SER A 50 -12.08 36.29 44.04
C SER A 50 -11.51 34.94 44.47
N LYS A 51 -11.95 34.40 45.62
CA LYS A 51 -11.43 33.13 46.14
C LYS A 51 -12.31 31.92 45.84
N GLY A 52 -13.58 32.12 45.46
CA GLY A 52 -14.54 31.04 45.25
C GLY A 52 -14.96 30.85 43.80
N LEU A 53 -15.57 31.88 43.20
CA LEU A 53 -16.25 31.74 41.91
C LEU A 53 -15.30 31.88 40.71
N LEU A 54 -14.46 32.90 40.70
CA LEU A 54 -13.46 33.13 39.64
C LEU A 54 -12.46 31.97 39.47
N PRO A 55 -11.84 31.41 40.54
CA PRO A 55 -10.89 30.31 40.37
C PRO A 55 -11.53 29.02 39.81
N ARG A 56 -12.83 28.80 40.07
CA ARG A 56 -13.55 27.67 39.47
C ARG A 56 -13.76 27.84 37.97
N VAL A 57 -14.09 29.05 37.54
CA VAL A 57 -14.26 29.36 36.10
C VAL A 57 -12.92 29.31 35.38
N SER A 58 -11.85 29.87 35.97
CA SER A 58 -10.52 29.81 35.38
C SER A 58 -10.02 28.37 35.25
N GLY A 59 -10.20 27.53 36.28
CA GLY A 59 -9.81 26.11 36.23
C GLY A 59 -10.56 25.31 35.16
N ALA A 60 -11.84 25.62 34.91
CA ALA A 60 -12.61 24.98 33.84
C ALA A 60 -12.10 25.37 32.44
N ILE A 61 -11.73 26.64 32.24
CA ILE A 61 -11.15 27.13 30.98
C ILE A 61 -9.79 26.47 30.75
N GLU A 62 -8.93 26.44 31.78
CA GLU A 62 -7.61 25.84 31.70
C GLU A 62 -7.67 24.33 31.43
N THR A 63 -8.57 23.61 32.11
CA THR A 63 -8.78 22.17 31.85
C THR A 63 -9.18 21.90 30.41
N ARG A 64 -10.09 22.71 29.85
CA ARG A 64 -10.51 22.57 28.44
C ARG A 64 -9.37 22.92 27.49
N GLY A 65 -8.64 24.00 27.74
CA GLY A 65 -7.47 24.39 26.96
C GLY A 65 -6.40 23.30 26.96
N ALA A 66 -6.10 22.74 28.13
CA ALA A 66 -5.14 21.66 28.28
C ALA A 66 -5.58 20.38 27.55
N LYS A 67 -6.87 20.01 27.62
CA LYS A 67 -7.41 18.88 26.84
C LYS A 67 -7.28 19.11 25.35
N ILE A 68 -7.73 20.27 24.85
CA ILE A 68 -7.66 20.58 23.41
C ILE A 68 -6.20 20.58 22.92
N ALA A 69 -5.29 21.17 23.70
CA ALA A 69 -3.87 21.16 23.37
C ALA A 69 -3.29 19.73 23.36
N GLY A 70 -3.68 18.91 24.33
CA GLY A 70 -3.32 17.49 24.38
C GLY A 70 -3.85 16.70 23.18
N ASP A 71 -5.14 16.82 22.89
CA ASP A 71 -5.79 16.14 21.76
C ASP A 71 -5.16 16.55 20.42
N ILE A 72 -4.82 17.83 20.24
CA ILE A 72 -4.12 18.31 19.03
C ILE A 72 -2.70 17.74 18.96
N ALA A 73 -1.97 17.69 20.08
CA ALA A 73 -0.63 17.13 20.12
C ALA A 73 -0.64 15.62 19.79
N ASP A 74 -1.58 14.88 20.37
CA ASP A 74 -1.77 13.46 20.09
C ASP A 74 -2.20 13.21 18.65
N ALA A 75 -3.13 14.01 18.11
CA ALA A 75 -3.52 13.91 16.71
C ALA A 75 -2.34 14.16 15.77
N ARG A 76 -1.48 15.14 16.06
CA ARG A 76 -0.26 15.41 15.28
C ARG A 76 0.72 14.24 15.37
N ARG A 77 0.99 13.73 16.57
CA ARG A 77 1.86 12.58 16.79
C ARG A 77 1.37 11.36 16.03
N LEU A 78 0.10 11.01 16.14
CA LEU A 78 -0.50 9.87 15.43
C LEU A 78 -0.45 10.05 13.91
N LYS A 79 -0.68 11.28 13.42
CA LYS A 79 -0.58 11.61 12.01
C LYS A 79 0.86 11.45 11.50
N ASP A 80 1.85 11.92 12.24
CA ASP A 80 3.25 11.78 11.87
C ASP A 80 3.71 10.31 11.92
N GLU A 81 3.31 9.55 12.94
CA GLU A 81 3.55 8.10 13.04
C GLU A 81 2.92 7.34 11.86
N ALA A 82 1.67 7.68 11.50
CA ALA A 82 0.98 7.09 10.36
C ALA A 82 1.68 7.43 9.03
N GLU A 83 2.15 8.67 8.85
CA GLU A 83 2.90 9.06 7.65
C GLU A 83 4.24 8.31 7.55
N VAL A 84 4.94 8.11 8.66
CA VAL A 84 6.18 7.32 8.69
C VAL A 84 5.90 5.86 8.32
N GLN A 85 4.89 5.25 8.93
CA GLN A 85 4.50 3.87 8.63
C GLN A 85 4.03 3.70 7.18
N ALA A 86 3.24 4.65 6.67
CA ALA A 86 2.79 4.64 5.28
C ALA A 86 3.95 4.73 4.30
N ARG A 87 4.95 5.58 4.58
CA ARG A 87 6.17 5.68 3.75
C ARG A 87 7.00 4.40 3.81
N ALA A 88 7.16 3.80 4.99
CA ALA A 88 7.88 2.54 5.14
C ALA A 88 7.18 1.41 4.38
N ALA A 89 5.87 1.24 4.54
CA ALA A 89 5.10 0.24 3.81
C ALA A 89 5.16 0.45 2.29
N ALA A 90 5.08 1.70 1.82
CA ALA A 90 5.22 2.01 0.40
C ALA A 90 6.61 1.64 -0.14
N ALA A 91 7.67 1.90 0.62
CA ALA A 91 9.04 1.52 0.27
C ALA A 91 9.22 -0.01 0.22
N GLU A 92 8.71 -0.73 1.23
CA GLU A 92 8.75 -2.19 1.28
C GLU A 92 8.02 -2.82 0.09
N VAL A 93 6.84 -2.31 -0.27
CA VAL A 93 6.09 -2.80 -1.44
C VAL A 93 6.85 -2.52 -2.74
N ALA A 94 7.48 -1.35 -2.87
CA ALA A 94 8.28 -1.01 -4.04
C ALA A 94 9.51 -1.93 -4.17
N GLU A 95 10.21 -2.18 -3.06
CA GLU A 95 11.36 -3.08 -3.02
C GLU A 95 10.97 -4.53 -3.31
N ALA A 96 9.86 -5.02 -2.73
CA ALA A 96 9.33 -6.35 -3.00
C ALA A 96 8.97 -6.53 -4.47
N ARG A 97 8.34 -5.53 -5.10
CA ARG A 97 8.04 -5.55 -6.54
C ARG A 97 9.31 -5.57 -7.39
N ALA A 98 10.30 -4.74 -7.07
CA ALA A 98 11.58 -4.73 -7.78
C ALA A 98 12.34 -6.06 -7.63
N SER A 99 12.32 -6.65 -6.44
CA SER A 99 12.91 -7.96 -6.17
C SER A 99 12.21 -9.08 -6.95
N ALA A 100 10.87 -9.08 -6.98
CA ALA A 100 10.09 -10.03 -7.75
C ALA A 100 10.37 -9.92 -9.26
N GLN A 101 10.47 -8.69 -9.80
CA GLN A 101 10.82 -8.47 -11.20
C GLN A 101 12.23 -8.97 -11.54
N ARG A 102 13.23 -8.69 -10.68
CA ARG A 102 14.58 -9.24 -10.84
C ARG A 102 14.57 -10.76 -10.82
N THR A 103 13.92 -11.36 -9.82
CA THR A 103 13.84 -12.82 -9.70
C THR A 103 13.20 -13.46 -10.93
N ALA A 104 12.13 -12.86 -11.46
CA ALA A 104 11.48 -13.34 -12.68
C ALA A 104 12.39 -13.21 -13.92
N ALA A 105 13.11 -12.09 -14.05
CA ALA A 105 14.07 -11.88 -15.14
C ALA A 105 15.23 -12.89 -15.07
N ASP A 106 15.81 -13.09 -13.89
CA ASP A 106 16.91 -14.03 -13.67
C ASP A 106 16.47 -15.48 -13.93
N ALA A 107 15.28 -15.86 -13.46
CA ALA A 107 14.70 -17.17 -13.73
C ALA A 107 14.49 -17.41 -15.24
N LYS A 108 13.97 -16.40 -15.96
CA LYS A 108 13.78 -16.46 -17.41
C LYS A 108 15.13 -16.57 -18.14
N ALA A 109 16.13 -15.79 -17.74
CA ALA A 109 17.46 -15.83 -18.32
C ALA A 109 18.11 -17.21 -18.12
N LYS A 110 18.04 -17.75 -16.90
CA LYS A 110 18.56 -19.10 -16.58
C LYS A 110 17.84 -20.20 -17.34
N ALA A 111 16.51 -20.13 -17.45
CA ALA A 111 15.73 -21.08 -18.23
C ALA A 111 16.10 -21.04 -19.71
N SER A 112 16.24 -19.84 -20.29
CA SER A 112 16.65 -19.67 -21.69
C SER A 112 18.06 -20.20 -21.93
N ALA A 113 19.00 -19.94 -21.03
CA ALA A 113 20.37 -20.46 -21.13
C ALA A 113 20.39 -22.00 -21.06
N SER A 114 19.65 -22.59 -20.12
CA SER A 114 19.56 -24.05 -20.01
C SER A 114 18.88 -24.70 -21.22
N ALA A 115 17.85 -24.05 -21.79
CA ALA A 115 17.21 -24.51 -23.02
C ALA A 115 18.19 -24.49 -24.20
N ALA A 116 18.94 -23.40 -24.38
CA ALA A 116 19.95 -23.28 -25.43
C ALA A 116 21.06 -24.33 -25.28
N GLU A 117 21.52 -24.59 -24.05
CA GLU A 117 22.54 -25.62 -23.79
C GLU A 117 22.01 -27.03 -24.13
N ARG A 118 20.78 -27.35 -23.73
CA ARG A 118 20.14 -28.63 -24.08
C ARG A 118 19.96 -28.77 -25.58
N GLN A 119 19.49 -27.72 -26.24
CA GLN A 119 19.29 -27.72 -27.68
C GLN A 119 20.61 -27.96 -28.42
N ALA A 120 21.70 -27.27 -28.04
CA ALA A 120 23.01 -27.49 -28.62
C ALA A 120 23.53 -28.94 -28.42
N LYS A 121 23.27 -29.54 -27.25
CA LYS A 121 23.62 -30.95 -26.98
C LYS A 121 22.84 -31.92 -27.84
N GLU A 122 21.53 -31.73 -27.94
CA GLU A 122 20.67 -32.57 -28.77
C GLU A 122 21.02 -32.43 -30.26
N GLU A 123 21.29 -31.20 -30.74
CA GLU A 123 21.74 -30.94 -32.11
C GLU A 123 23.06 -31.67 -32.43
N ALA A 124 24.01 -31.70 -31.50
CA ALA A 124 25.25 -32.46 -31.66
C ALA A 124 25.00 -33.97 -31.76
N VAL A 125 24.13 -34.53 -30.91
CA VAL A 125 23.75 -35.95 -30.95
C VAL A 125 23.01 -36.29 -32.25
N LEU A 126 22.12 -35.41 -32.70
CA LEU A 126 21.42 -35.53 -33.98
C LEU A 126 22.39 -35.53 -35.15
N ALA A 127 23.36 -34.62 -35.17
CA ALA A 127 24.38 -34.54 -36.22
C ALA A 127 25.23 -35.82 -36.29
N GLU A 128 25.65 -36.36 -35.14
CA GLU A 128 26.40 -37.62 -35.07
C GLU A 128 25.57 -38.80 -35.61
N LYS A 129 24.29 -38.89 -35.22
CA LYS A 129 23.37 -39.92 -35.74
C LYS A 129 23.14 -39.79 -37.23
N LEU A 130 23.03 -38.57 -37.75
CA LEU A 130 22.87 -38.32 -39.18
C LEU A 130 24.10 -38.81 -39.95
N ALA A 131 25.30 -38.44 -39.49
CA ALA A 131 26.55 -38.84 -40.11
C ALA A 131 26.74 -40.37 -40.09
N ALA A 132 26.40 -41.03 -38.98
CA ALA A 132 26.43 -42.48 -38.87
C ALA A 132 25.43 -43.17 -39.81
N ALA A 133 24.22 -42.63 -39.92
CA ALA A 133 23.20 -43.15 -40.84
C ALA A 133 23.61 -42.96 -42.31
N GLU A 134 24.18 -41.81 -42.67
CA GLU A 134 24.69 -41.54 -44.02
C GLU A 134 25.84 -42.49 -44.38
N ALA A 135 26.79 -42.71 -43.46
CA ALA A 135 27.85 -43.69 -43.67
C ALA A 135 27.29 -45.12 -43.88
N GLY A 136 26.28 -45.51 -43.09
CA GLY A 136 25.60 -46.79 -43.25
C GLY A 136 24.88 -46.94 -44.60
N ILE A 137 24.20 -45.88 -45.05
CA ILE A 137 23.55 -45.83 -46.37
C ILE A 137 24.58 -45.97 -47.49
N GLN A 138 25.71 -45.28 -47.41
CA GLN A 138 26.78 -45.40 -48.42
C GLN A 138 27.36 -46.82 -48.45
N ALA A 139 27.66 -47.40 -47.30
CA ALA A 139 28.15 -48.78 -47.22
C ALA A 139 27.15 -49.79 -47.82
N ALA A 140 25.86 -49.64 -47.49
CA ALA A 140 24.80 -50.50 -48.04
C ALA A 140 24.67 -50.32 -49.57
N ARG A 141 24.79 -49.09 -50.07
CA ARG A 141 24.77 -48.77 -51.50
C ARG A 141 25.96 -49.43 -52.21
N ASP A 142 27.17 -49.29 -51.68
CA ASP A 142 28.37 -49.85 -52.30
C ASP A 142 28.33 -51.39 -52.31
N GLN A 143 27.84 -52.00 -51.22
CA GLN A 143 27.59 -53.43 -51.17
C GLN A 143 26.55 -53.86 -52.22
N ALA A 144 25.43 -53.16 -52.33
CA ALA A 144 24.40 -53.47 -53.33
C ALA A 144 24.94 -53.35 -54.76
N MET A 145 25.73 -52.31 -55.05
CA MET A 145 26.35 -52.13 -56.37
C MET A 145 27.37 -53.25 -56.69
N SER A 146 28.11 -53.74 -55.68
CA SER A 146 29.00 -54.90 -55.84
C SER A 146 28.21 -56.17 -56.19
N HIS A 147 27.09 -56.43 -55.51
CA HIS A 147 26.20 -57.55 -55.84
C HIS A 147 25.63 -57.44 -57.26
N VAL A 148 25.23 -56.24 -57.69
CA VAL A 148 24.76 -55.99 -59.07
C VAL A 148 25.87 -56.30 -60.08
N ALA A 149 27.11 -55.88 -59.82
CA ALA A 149 28.24 -56.17 -60.71
C ALA A 149 28.50 -57.68 -60.83
N ALA A 150 28.44 -58.42 -59.72
CA ALA A 150 28.56 -59.88 -59.73
C ALA A 150 27.44 -60.55 -60.53
N VAL A 151 26.18 -60.17 -60.29
CA VAL A 151 25.02 -60.70 -61.03
C VAL A 151 25.11 -60.36 -62.52
N ALA A 152 25.57 -59.16 -62.88
CA ALA A 152 25.77 -58.76 -64.27
C ALA A 152 26.85 -59.63 -64.95
N GLN A 153 27.94 -59.93 -64.24
CA GLN A 153 29.03 -60.76 -64.74
C GLN A 153 28.59 -62.22 -64.94
N ASP A 154 27.86 -62.78 -63.98
CA ASP A 154 27.27 -64.13 -64.08
C ASP A 154 26.26 -64.22 -65.24
N THR A 155 25.40 -63.20 -65.38
CA THR A 155 24.41 -63.13 -66.46
C THR A 155 25.08 -63.00 -67.83
N ALA A 156 26.11 -62.14 -67.96
CA ALA A 156 26.86 -61.99 -69.19
C ALA A 156 27.59 -63.28 -69.58
N SER A 157 28.19 -63.99 -68.62
CA SER A 157 28.81 -65.30 -68.84
C SER A 157 27.80 -66.32 -69.39
N ALA A 158 26.62 -66.42 -68.74
CA ALA A 158 25.56 -67.32 -69.17
C ALA A 158 25.05 -67.00 -70.58
N ILE A 159 24.92 -65.71 -70.93
CA ILE A 159 24.53 -65.27 -72.28
C ILE A 159 25.59 -65.66 -73.32
N VAL A 160 26.89 -65.44 -73.05
CA VAL A 160 27.98 -65.78 -73.98
C VAL A 160 28.07 -67.28 -74.20
N GLU A 161 27.94 -68.08 -73.14
CA GLU A 161 27.93 -69.54 -73.23
C GLU A 161 26.76 -70.04 -74.09
N LYS A 162 25.56 -69.46 -73.88
CA LYS A 162 24.36 -69.80 -74.68
C LYS A 162 24.48 -69.42 -76.16
N LEU A 163 25.13 -68.31 -76.49
CA LEU A 163 25.25 -67.81 -77.87
C LEU A 163 26.40 -68.44 -78.65
N THR A 164 27.53 -68.73 -77.99
CA THR A 164 28.77 -69.16 -78.66
C THR A 164 29.13 -70.63 -78.42
N GLY A 165 28.49 -71.29 -77.44
CA GLY A 165 28.78 -72.67 -77.06
C GLY A 165 30.14 -72.86 -76.38
N LYS A 166 30.84 -71.77 -76.04
CA LYS A 166 32.14 -71.77 -75.35
C LYS A 166 32.05 -70.91 -74.09
N THR A 167 32.75 -71.31 -73.03
CA THR A 167 32.87 -70.53 -71.80
C THR A 167 33.91 -69.42 -72.01
N ALA A 168 33.52 -68.17 -71.77
CA ALA A 168 34.46 -67.04 -71.71
C ALA A 168 35.18 -67.04 -70.37
N SER A 169 36.46 -66.69 -70.35
CA SER A 169 37.21 -66.65 -69.09
C SER A 169 36.76 -65.45 -68.24
N ALA A 170 36.84 -65.58 -66.91
CA ALA A 170 36.48 -64.50 -65.99
C ALA A 170 37.27 -63.20 -66.23
N ALA A 171 38.50 -63.30 -66.77
CA ALA A 171 39.33 -62.16 -67.13
C ALA A 171 38.82 -61.40 -68.35
N GLU A 172 38.32 -62.10 -69.38
CA GLU A 172 37.77 -61.48 -70.59
C GLU A 172 36.43 -60.79 -70.31
N LEU A 173 35.56 -61.42 -69.51
CA LEU A 173 34.30 -60.83 -69.08
C LEU A 173 34.53 -59.58 -68.24
N LYS A 174 35.47 -59.62 -67.30
CA LYS A 174 35.79 -58.47 -66.43
C LYS A 174 36.40 -57.31 -67.21
N ALA A 175 37.20 -57.58 -68.24
CA ALA A 175 37.76 -56.56 -69.12
C ALA A 175 36.70 -55.88 -70.02
N ALA A 176 35.59 -56.57 -70.32
CA ALA A 176 34.49 -56.03 -71.12
C ALA A 176 33.40 -55.32 -70.29
N LEU A 177 33.32 -55.59 -68.98
CA LEU A 177 32.37 -55.01 -68.03
C LEU A 177 32.92 -53.80 -67.25
N ALA A 178 34.23 -53.55 -67.32
CA ALA A 178 34.89 -52.38 -66.75
C ALA A 178 34.67 -51.13 -67.60
#